data_AF-A0A077XR75-F1
#
_entry.id   AF-A0A077XR75-F1
#
_cell.length_a   1.000
_cell.length_b   1.000
_cell.length_c   1.000
_cell.angle_alpha   90.00
_cell.angle_beta   90.00
_cell.angle_gamma   90.00
#
_symmetry.space_group_name_H-M   'P 1'
#
loop_
_entity.id
_entity.type
_entity.pdbx_description
1 polymer ?
#
loop_
_entity_poly.entity_id
_entity_poly.type
_entity_poly.pdbx_seq_one_letter_code
_entity_poly.pdbx_strand_id
1 'polypeptide(L)'
;MAVTITKQPADISWSRNPVKFEFHTDRVVQSPGRPVIFVLDFSNVENVSFNPPPPDLREWLIYSDWGFHLTVGQETIYFTCVYDTESDGFIIPHRVAEPEEPKPDWLIRVRDAIISAYDIVSQFNVEIGADKLIFTSKQDNESLVISIVNDDTFHAVALTVSQSATNTQYTPNLKIFCELLTVDDHGHDKAVISAALSPDLNGNAIWDFSKPLTAACLSMGNDRPDLYNVVFAKGKVVRQYFVQLTELLGDPQKAKFSLRSSVKTVIYGGLPKDKLSTSMYSSLAQADTIQFLRTSISAVKVTADQPNWLSWFNVGEDLTDVKVLIEIMYNDGTPYVFSPHTYDEVKKYDKLIIPIGLDQLGASKLYPELTIMNYTVSLKADGNLISNLMDFTVDQKYHSYKRFFLFQNSLGAFESFYTSGRKSSVYEIEKSDARIIQVNDFVLESGENIDFDIQLQGKEKINTGWKSKAEIRSMRDFFLSSEKLTLINGKWWPISVSSSSIEEFEDGNDLYALSFEIKIQHTQEMFFDN
;
A
#
# COMPACT_ATOMS: atom_id res chain seq x y z
N MET A 1 2.46 11.65 26.11
CA MET A 1 1.74 12.37 25.05
C MET A 1 0.63 11.47 24.56
N ALA A 2 0.16 11.65 23.35
CA ALA A 2 -1.04 11.03 22.79
C ALA A 2 -0.71 10.44 21.41
N VAL A 3 -1.57 9.57 20.88
CA VAL A 3 -1.39 9.07 19.50
C VAL A 3 -1.30 10.22 18.49
N THR A 4 -0.39 10.12 17.55
CA THR A 4 -0.12 11.10 16.49
C THR A 4 -0.10 10.42 15.12
N ILE A 5 -0.38 11.20 14.08
CA ILE A 5 -0.20 10.77 12.68
C ILE A 5 1.18 11.27 12.24
N THR A 6 2.14 10.37 12.07
CA THR A 6 3.51 10.70 11.65
C THR A 6 3.62 10.87 10.15
N LYS A 7 2.77 10.17 9.39
CA LYS A 7 2.69 10.28 7.93
C LYS A 7 1.26 10.09 7.46
N GLN A 8 0.88 10.93 6.50
CA GLN A 8 -0.44 10.92 5.87
C GLN A 8 -0.29 11.00 4.34
N PRO A 9 -1.27 10.48 3.58
CA PRO A 9 -1.28 10.63 2.14
C PRO A 9 -1.47 12.11 1.73
N ALA A 10 -1.20 12.42 0.47
CA ALA A 10 -1.52 13.72 -0.12
C ALA A 10 -3.02 14.02 -0.03
N ASP A 11 -3.40 15.29 -0.23
CA ASP A 11 -4.80 15.72 -0.11
C ASP A 11 -5.71 15.12 -1.18
N ILE A 12 -5.12 14.70 -2.30
CA ILE A 12 -5.78 13.89 -3.34
C ILE A 12 -5.01 12.59 -3.56
N SER A 13 -5.73 11.49 -3.76
CA SER A 13 -5.15 10.17 -4.00
C SER A 13 -5.98 9.31 -4.95
N TRP A 14 -5.31 8.40 -5.64
CA TRP A 14 -5.93 7.29 -6.36
C TRP A 14 -6.31 6.17 -5.40
N SER A 15 -7.57 5.71 -5.38
CA SER A 15 -8.00 4.68 -4.43
C SER A 15 -7.31 3.32 -4.64
N ARG A 16 -6.88 2.99 -5.87
CA ARG A 16 -6.20 1.72 -6.16
C ARG A 16 -4.68 1.79 -5.97
N ASN A 17 -4.14 2.97 -5.65
CA ASN A 17 -2.76 3.12 -5.18
C ASN A 17 -2.73 3.03 -3.64
N PRO A 18 -1.58 2.73 -3.01
CA PRO A 18 -1.49 2.70 -1.57
C PRO A 18 -1.88 4.03 -0.92
N VAL A 19 -2.85 4.00 0.00
CA VAL A 19 -3.29 5.16 0.80
C VAL A 19 -2.91 4.90 2.25
N LYS A 20 -1.62 5.08 2.53
CA LYS A 20 -1.01 4.67 3.81
C LYS A 20 -1.01 5.81 4.81
N PHE A 21 -1.44 5.49 6.03
CA PHE A 21 -1.21 6.31 7.22
C PHE A 21 -0.23 5.60 8.13
N GLU A 22 0.67 6.38 8.72
CA GLU A 22 1.59 5.92 9.76
C GLU A 22 1.25 6.67 11.05
N PHE A 23 1.16 5.91 12.14
CA PHE A 23 0.72 6.36 13.44
C PHE A 23 1.83 6.12 14.45
N HIS A 24 1.92 6.97 15.47
CA HIS A 24 2.87 6.80 16.56
C HIS A 24 2.22 7.11 17.91
N THR A 25 2.49 6.27 18.91
CA THR A 25 2.15 6.53 20.33
C THR A 25 3.40 6.40 21.19
N ASP A 26 3.60 7.37 22.09
CA ASP A 26 4.69 7.35 23.06
C ASP A 26 4.36 6.54 24.32
N ARG A 27 3.17 5.91 24.37
CA ARG A 27 2.67 5.18 25.54
C ARG A 27 2.94 3.70 25.51
N VAL A 28 3.84 3.21 24.66
CA VAL A 28 4.23 1.79 24.68
C VAL A 28 4.82 1.40 26.02
N VAL A 29 5.63 2.29 26.59
CA VAL A 29 6.28 2.08 27.89
C VAL A 29 5.50 2.81 28.98
N GLN A 30 5.00 2.05 29.96
CA GLN A 30 4.31 2.57 31.14
C GLN A 30 5.31 3.12 32.16
N SER A 31 6.38 2.36 32.41
CA SER A 31 7.53 2.83 33.19
C SER A 31 8.81 2.37 32.52
N PRO A 32 9.77 3.28 32.26
CA PRO A 32 11.05 2.89 31.70
C PRO A 32 11.72 1.91 32.64
N GLY A 33 12.41 0.93 32.06
CA GLY A 33 13.30 0.08 32.81
C GLY A 33 14.44 0.88 33.42
N ARG A 34 15.19 0.23 34.29
CA ARG A 34 16.42 0.77 34.85
C ARG A 34 17.51 -0.29 34.73
N PRO A 35 18.73 0.08 34.34
CA PRO A 35 19.83 -0.86 34.33
C PRO A 35 20.25 -1.16 35.77
N VAL A 36 20.88 -2.31 35.97
CA VAL A 36 21.61 -2.56 37.22
C VAL A 36 22.94 -1.82 37.14
N ILE A 37 23.28 -1.14 38.23
CA ILE A 37 24.60 -0.51 38.41
C ILE A 37 25.20 -1.09 39.67
N PHE A 38 26.37 -1.71 39.51
CA PHE A 38 27.14 -2.22 40.64
C PHE A 38 28.60 -1.81 40.53
N VAL A 39 29.24 -1.76 41.68
CA VAL A 39 30.62 -1.30 41.85
C VAL A 39 31.40 -2.38 42.56
N LEU A 40 32.49 -2.81 41.93
CA LEU A 40 33.53 -3.58 42.59
C LEU A 40 34.57 -2.59 43.13
N ASP A 41 34.69 -2.52 44.45
CA ASP A 41 35.60 -1.63 45.16
C ASP A 41 36.85 -2.39 45.57
N PHE A 42 37.98 -1.97 45.03
CA PHE A 42 39.30 -2.53 45.28
C PHE A 42 40.11 -1.63 46.23
N SER A 43 39.47 -0.73 46.99
CA SER A 43 40.14 0.17 47.94
C SER A 43 41.03 -0.59 48.93
N ASN A 44 40.61 -1.79 49.35
CA ASN A 44 41.30 -2.62 50.33
C ASN A 44 42.47 -3.43 49.74
N VAL A 45 42.62 -3.41 48.41
CA VAL A 45 43.77 -4.03 47.74
C VAL A 45 44.94 -3.06 47.82
N GLU A 46 45.83 -3.32 48.76
CA GLU A 46 47.09 -2.60 48.93
C GLU A 46 48.19 -3.15 48.01
N ASN A 47 49.25 -2.36 47.82
CA ASN A 47 50.43 -2.82 47.09
C ASN A 47 51.12 -3.94 47.88
N VAL A 48 51.45 -5.03 47.19
CA VAL A 48 52.36 -6.03 47.73
C VAL A 48 53.79 -5.48 47.60
N SER A 49 54.27 -4.76 48.61
CA SER A 49 55.64 -4.21 48.59
C SER A 49 56.66 -5.24 49.05
N PHE A 50 57.35 -5.89 48.11
CA PHE A 50 58.57 -6.63 48.42
C PHE A 50 59.67 -6.35 47.39
N ASN A 51 60.72 -5.68 47.85
CA ASN A 51 62.05 -5.70 47.24
C ASN A 51 62.56 -7.15 47.37
N PRO A 52 63.06 -7.77 46.27
CA PRO A 52 62.75 -9.14 45.88
C PRO A 52 62.80 -10.12 47.06
N PRO A 53 61.71 -10.87 47.33
CA PRO A 53 61.74 -11.84 48.40
C PRO A 53 62.82 -12.89 48.08
N PRO A 54 63.64 -13.28 49.07
CA PRO A 54 64.60 -14.36 48.89
C PRO A 54 63.86 -15.65 48.44
N PRO A 55 64.51 -16.56 47.70
CA PRO A 55 63.85 -17.67 46.98
C PRO A 55 62.93 -18.57 47.83
N ASP A 56 63.16 -18.58 49.14
CA ASP A 56 62.46 -19.28 50.22
C ASP A 56 61.15 -18.60 50.68
N LEU A 57 60.88 -17.35 50.28
CA LEU A 57 59.63 -16.63 50.59
C LEU A 57 58.58 -16.66 49.46
N ARG A 58 58.89 -17.29 48.31
CA ARG A 58 57.87 -17.56 47.27
C ARG A 58 56.71 -18.43 47.78
N GLU A 59 56.97 -19.34 48.73
CA GLU A 59 55.93 -20.12 49.39
C GLU A 59 55.05 -19.26 50.32
N TRP A 60 55.54 -18.12 50.83
CA TRP A 60 54.74 -17.20 51.65
C TRP A 60 53.83 -16.28 50.81
N LEU A 61 54.22 -15.95 49.58
CA LEU A 61 53.42 -15.12 48.65
C LEU A 61 52.11 -15.80 48.22
N ILE A 62 52.09 -17.14 48.19
CA ILE A 62 50.89 -17.96 47.95
C ILE A 62 49.80 -17.71 49.00
N TYR A 63 50.14 -17.22 50.21
CA TYR A 63 49.16 -16.88 51.26
C TYR A 63 48.52 -15.50 51.12
N SER A 64 48.84 -14.75 50.05
CA SER A 64 48.19 -13.49 49.71
C SER A 64 47.25 -13.60 48.50
N ASP A 65 47.13 -14.79 47.92
CA ASP A 65 46.12 -15.06 46.90
C ASP A 65 44.74 -14.92 47.54
N TRP A 66 43.87 -14.21 46.84
CA TRP A 66 42.50 -13.99 47.26
C TRP A 66 41.59 -14.31 46.08
N GLY A 67 40.44 -14.89 46.39
CA GLY A 67 39.44 -15.26 45.41
C GLY A 67 38.06 -14.73 45.78
N PHE A 68 37.24 -14.53 44.76
CA PHE A 68 35.83 -14.23 44.97
C PHE A 68 34.97 -14.85 43.87
N HIS A 69 33.80 -15.31 44.26
CA HIS A 69 32.72 -15.68 43.36
C HIS A 69 31.86 -14.44 43.07
N LEU A 70 31.81 -14.02 41.81
CA LEU A 70 30.87 -13.02 41.32
C LEU A 70 29.68 -13.72 40.68
N THR A 71 28.50 -13.54 41.25
CA THR A 71 27.24 -14.00 40.64
C THR A 71 26.63 -12.87 39.83
N VAL A 72 26.33 -13.13 38.56
CA VAL A 72 25.64 -12.23 37.63
C VAL A 72 24.43 -12.97 37.04
N GLY A 73 23.23 -12.61 37.49
CA GLY A 73 22.01 -13.32 37.10
C GLY A 73 21.97 -14.73 37.69
N GLN A 74 22.02 -15.76 36.85
CA GLN A 74 22.05 -17.17 37.26
C GLN A 74 23.47 -17.76 37.29
N GLU A 75 24.46 -17.00 36.84
CA GLU A 75 25.80 -17.49 36.56
C GLU A 75 26.75 -17.05 37.66
N THR A 76 27.55 -17.98 38.17
CA THR A 76 28.54 -17.70 39.21
C THR A 76 29.93 -17.94 38.65
N ILE A 77 30.74 -16.88 38.60
CA ILE A 77 32.08 -16.91 38.04
C ILE A 77 33.07 -16.78 39.19
N TYR A 78 34.07 -17.66 39.23
CA TYR A 78 35.14 -17.58 40.20
C TYR A 78 36.32 -16.81 39.63
N PHE A 79 36.76 -15.78 40.34
CA PHE A 79 37.98 -15.03 40.04
C PHE A 79 39.01 -15.30 41.13
N THR A 80 40.24 -15.60 40.71
CA THR A 80 41.37 -15.80 41.63
C THR A 80 42.46 -14.79 41.32
N CYS A 81 43.01 -14.17 42.35
CA CYS A 81 44.20 -13.34 42.23
C CYS A 81 45.44 -14.22 42.37
N VAL A 82 46.31 -14.28 41.36
CA VAL A 82 47.51 -15.14 41.36
C VAL A 82 48.75 -14.30 41.06
N TYR A 83 49.81 -14.54 41.84
CA TYR A 83 51.06 -13.79 41.73
C TYR A 83 51.83 -14.18 40.46
N ASP A 84 52.40 -13.18 39.77
CA ASP A 84 53.27 -13.36 38.59
C ASP A 84 52.63 -14.15 37.41
N THR A 85 51.30 -14.07 37.27
CA THR A 85 50.56 -14.63 36.14
C THR A 85 49.97 -13.55 35.25
N GLU A 86 50.00 -13.78 33.93
CA GLU A 86 49.23 -12.98 32.99
C GLU A 86 47.72 -13.17 33.25
N SER A 87 46.93 -12.13 32.99
CA SER A 87 45.47 -12.21 33.11
C SER A 87 44.89 -13.17 32.07
N ASP A 88 44.24 -14.25 32.50
CA ASP A 88 43.57 -15.21 31.62
C ASP A 88 42.09 -15.38 32.02
N GLY A 89 41.30 -14.30 31.83
CA GLY A 89 39.86 -14.22 32.08
C GLY A 89 39.46 -14.40 33.55
N PHE A 90 39.73 -15.55 34.14
CA PHE A 90 39.42 -15.91 35.52
C PHE A 90 40.55 -15.57 36.50
N ILE A 91 41.73 -15.19 35.98
CA ILE A 91 42.91 -14.86 36.78
C ILE A 91 43.14 -13.34 36.78
N ILE A 92 43.11 -12.75 37.97
CA ILE A 92 43.46 -11.35 38.21
C ILE A 92 44.94 -11.29 38.63
N PRO A 93 45.78 -10.46 37.99
CA PRO A 93 47.17 -10.33 38.42
C PRO A 93 47.26 -9.51 39.72
N HIS A 94 48.23 -9.84 40.59
CA HIS A 94 48.55 -8.97 41.73
C HIS A 94 49.05 -7.59 41.28
N ARG A 95 48.82 -6.58 42.12
CA ARG A 95 49.38 -5.23 41.94
C ARG A 95 50.82 -5.22 42.48
N VAL A 96 51.78 -5.01 41.57
CA VAL A 96 53.22 -5.07 41.89
C VAL A 96 53.73 -3.70 42.32
N ALA A 97 54.54 -3.65 43.38
CA ALA A 97 55.08 -2.41 43.93
C ALA A 97 56.35 -1.90 43.23
N GLU A 98 57.07 -2.74 42.48
CA GLU A 98 58.30 -2.35 41.78
C GLU A 98 58.37 -2.92 40.33
N PRO A 99 58.39 -2.05 39.30
CA PRO A 99 58.10 -0.61 39.37
C PRO A 99 56.66 -0.38 39.86
N GLU A 100 56.42 0.67 40.65
CA GLU A 100 55.10 0.95 41.23
C GLU A 100 54.06 1.10 40.13
N GLU A 101 53.15 0.14 40.02
CA GLU A 101 52.03 0.21 39.09
C GLU A 101 50.96 1.14 39.68
N PRO A 102 50.59 2.25 39.01
CA PRO A 102 49.47 3.06 39.43
C PRO A 102 48.20 2.22 39.50
N LYS A 103 47.40 2.39 40.55
CA LYS A 103 46.17 1.63 40.75
C LYS A 103 45.21 1.65 39.54
N PRO A 104 45.06 2.79 38.83
CA PRO A 104 44.26 2.83 37.60
C PRO A 104 44.78 1.91 36.49
N ASP A 105 46.11 1.79 36.33
CA ASP A 105 46.72 0.94 35.30
C ASP A 105 46.52 -0.54 35.64
N TRP A 106 46.67 -0.89 36.93
CA TRP A 106 46.33 -2.22 37.43
C TRP A 106 44.84 -2.55 37.20
N LEU A 107 43.93 -1.61 37.51
CA LEU A 107 42.49 -1.78 37.29
C LEU A 107 42.11 -1.99 35.83
N ILE A 108 42.89 -1.49 34.86
CA ILE A 108 42.70 -1.83 33.44
C ILE A 108 42.87 -3.33 33.23
N ARG A 109 43.91 -3.94 33.81
CA ARG A 109 44.15 -5.39 33.71
C ARG A 109 43.08 -6.20 34.44
N VAL A 110 42.65 -5.74 35.62
CA VAL A 110 41.54 -6.34 36.38
C VAL A 110 40.25 -6.30 35.56
N ARG A 111 39.93 -5.13 34.97
CA ARG A 111 38.77 -4.96 34.09
C ARG A 111 38.86 -5.93 32.92
N ASP A 112 40.00 -6.01 32.24
CA ASP A 112 40.15 -6.86 31.06
C ASP A 112 40.00 -8.33 31.40
N ALA A 113 40.56 -8.79 32.54
CA ALA A 113 40.30 -10.14 33.06
C ALA A 113 38.79 -10.38 33.27
N ILE A 114 38.12 -9.51 34.05
CA ILE A 114 36.69 -9.66 34.36
C ILE A 114 35.80 -9.61 33.10
N ILE A 115 36.10 -8.74 32.15
CA ILE A 115 35.34 -8.60 30.91
C ILE A 115 35.58 -9.80 29.97
N SER A 116 36.80 -10.33 29.94
CA SER A 116 37.13 -11.55 29.19
C SER A 116 36.52 -12.79 29.82
N ALA A 117 36.24 -12.80 31.13
CA ALA A 117 35.46 -13.85 31.76
C ALA A 117 33.98 -13.75 31.36
N TYR A 118 33.45 -14.89 30.90
CA TYR A 118 32.02 -15.17 30.78
C TYR A 118 31.17 -14.06 30.15
N ASP A 119 31.52 -13.60 28.93
CA ASP A 119 30.74 -12.66 28.11
C ASP A 119 30.14 -11.46 28.87
N ILE A 120 30.77 -11.02 29.97
CA ILE A 120 30.30 -9.89 30.78
C ILE A 120 30.25 -8.63 29.91
N VAL A 121 31.14 -8.55 28.92
CA VAL A 121 31.17 -7.51 27.90
C VAL A 121 29.87 -7.37 27.11
N SER A 122 29.13 -8.46 26.85
CA SER A 122 27.88 -8.38 26.09
C SER A 122 26.75 -7.81 26.94
N GLN A 123 26.85 -7.93 28.26
CA GLN A 123 25.81 -7.54 29.21
C GLN A 123 26.07 -6.19 29.89
N PHE A 124 27.32 -5.74 30.00
CA PHE A 124 27.68 -4.54 30.78
C PHE A 124 28.59 -3.58 30.00
N ASN A 125 28.43 -2.29 30.28
CA ASN A 125 29.45 -1.27 30.06
C ASN A 125 30.25 -1.11 31.37
N VAL A 126 31.57 -1.02 31.28
CA VAL A 126 32.45 -0.96 32.45
C VAL A 126 33.29 0.30 32.41
N GLU A 127 33.22 1.10 33.47
CA GLU A 127 34.01 2.33 33.66
C GLU A 127 35.02 2.14 34.80
N ILE A 128 36.21 2.69 34.63
CA ILE A 128 37.29 2.63 35.63
C ILE A 128 37.26 3.93 36.44
N GLY A 129 37.03 3.81 37.75
CA GLY A 129 37.24 4.87 38.74
C GLY A 129 38.65 4.82 39.35
N ALA A 130 38.91 5.63 40.38
CA ALA A 130 40.21 5.66 41.05
C ALA A 130 40.61 4.27 41.63
N ASP A 131 39.68 3.67 42.37
CA ASP A 131 39.87 2.39 43.08
C ASP A 131 38.73 1.40 42.77
N LYS A 132 37.94 1.68 41.73
CA LYS A 132 36.61 1.08 41.52
C LYS A 132 36.40 0.68 40.07
N LEU A 133 35.69 -0.42 39.85
CA LEU A 133 35.10 -0.76 38.55
C LEU A 133 33.58 -0.60 38.64
N ILE A 134 33.02 0.25 37.78
CA ILE A 134 31.59 0.56 37.73
C ILE A 134 30.98 -0.17 36.53
N PHE A 135 30.07 -1.10 36.80
CA PHE A 135 29.37 -1.88 35.79
C PHE A 135 27.96 -1.35 35.64
N THR A 136 27.57 -0.99 34.42
CA THR A 136 26.19 -0.59 34.07
C THR A 136 25.64 -1.57 33.05
N SER A 137 24.54 -2.25 33.37
CA SER A 137 23.96 -3.21 32.42
C SER A 137 23.47 -2.52 31.15
N LYS A 138 23.63 -3.19 30.01
CA LYS A 138 23.15 -2.75 28.70
C LYS A 138 21.65 -2.98 28.50
N GLN A 139 21.05 -3.80 29.37
CA GLN A 139 19.62 -4.13 29.36
C GLN A 139 19.01 -3.84 30.73
N ASP A 140 17.74 -3.42 30.70
CA ASP A 140 16.91 -3.22 31.89
C ASP A 140 16.24 -4.53 32.27
N ASN A 141 16.98 -5.43 32.92
CA ASN A 141 16.50 -6.77 33.27
C ASN A 141 16.57 -7.04 34.78
N GLU A 142 15.42 -7.13 35.44
CA GLU A 142 15.31 -7.37 36.88
C GLU A 142 15.84 -8.75 37.32
N SER A 143 16.02 -9.69 36.38
CA SER A 143 16.63 -10.99 36.68
C SER A 143 18.15 -10.92 36.85
N LEU A 144 18.78 -9.78 36.56
CA LEU A 144 20.22 -9.56 36.79
C LEU A 144 20.48 -9.27 38.27
N VAL A 145 20.48 -10.33 39.07
CA VAL A 145 20.88 -10.27 40.48
C VAL A 145 22.40 -10.32 40.56
N ILE A 146 23.01 -9.36 41.26
CA ILE A 146 24.47 -9.29 41.45
C ILE A 146 24.80 -9.60 42.90
N SER A 147 25.70 -10.55 43.12
CA SER A 147 26.23 -10.83 44.46
C SER A 147 27.69 -11.24 44.40
N ILE A 148 28.41 -11.03 45.51
CA ILE A 148 29.80 -11.45 45.68
C ILE A 148 29.88 -12.35 46.91
N VAL A 149 30.62 -13.45 46.79
CA VAL A 149 31.00 -14.31 47.92
C VAL A 149 32.52 -14.39 47.91
N ASN A 150 33.17 -13.92 48.98
CA ASN A 150 34.63 -14.01 49.11
C ASN A 150 34.97 -15.35 49.80
N ASP A 151 36.02 -16.02 49.34
CA ASP A 151 36.41 -17.35 49.85
C ASP A 151 37.11 -17.29 51.21
N ASP A 152 37.73 -16.14 51.50
CA ASP A 152 38.53 -15.92 52.70
C ASP A 152 37.92 -14.90 53.67
N THR A 153 38.43 -14.87 54.90
CA THR A 153 38.13 -13.82 55.88
C THR A 153 38.60 -12.43 55.44
N PHE A 154 39.47 -12.36 54.41
CA PHE A 154 39.96 -11.11 53.84
C PHE A 154 39.09 -10.70 52.64
N HIS A 155 38.23 -9.70 52.84
CA HIS A 155 37.36 -9.16 51.78
C HIS A 155 38.12 -8.15 50.91
N ALA A 156 39.00 -8.67 50.04
CA ALA A 156 39.81 -7.87 49.13
C ALA A 156 38.95 -7.00 48.20
N VAL A 157 37.78 -7.51 47.79
CA VAL A 157 36.83 -6.82 46.92
C VAL A 157 35.50 -6.65 47.64
N ALA A 158 35.01 -5.41 47.71
CA ALA A 158 33.68 -5.11 48.19
C ALA A 158 32.73 -4.85 47.01
N LEU A 159 31.55 -5.47 47.05
CA LEU A 159 30.48 -5.20 46.08
C LEU A 159 29.51 -4.16 46.67
N THR A 160 29.24 -3.12 45.90
CA THR A 160 28.13 -2.20 46.17
C THR A 160 27.19 -2.16 44.98
N VAL A 161 25.93 -2.58 45.16
CA VAL A 161 24.88 -2.40 44.14
C VAL A 161 24.26 -1.03 44.34
N SER A 162 24.65 -0.05 43.53
CA SER A 162 24.16 1.33 43.62
C SER A 162 22.77 1.49 43.01
N GLN A 163 22.39 0.63 42.07
CA GLN A 163 21.07 0.62 41.45
C GLN A 163 20.66 -0.81 41.08
N SER A 164 19.49 -1.27 41.54
CA SER A 164 18.90 -2.53 41.09
C SER A 164 18.21 -2.35 39.75
N ALA A 165 18.32 -3.34 38.86
CA ALA A 165 17.59 -3.33 37.61
C ALA A 165 16.08 -3.43 37.84
N THR A 166 15.30 -2.76 36.99
CA THR A 166 13.85 -2.95 36.90
C THR A 166 13.47 -3.16 35.45
N ASN A 167 12.64 -4.16 35.17
CA ASN A 167 12.15 -4.42 33.82
C ASN A 167 11.39 -3.21 33.27
N THR A 168 11.55 -2.96 31.97
CA THR A 168 10.65 -2.03 31.26
C THR A 168 9.23 -2.57 31.35
N GLN A 169 8.32 -1.81 31.96
CA GLN A 169 6.91 -2.19 32.02
C GLN A 169 6.20 -1.60 30.81
N TYR A 170 5.65 -2.48 29.97
CA TYR A 170 4.86 -2.09 28.81
C TYR A 170 3.41 -1.82 29.21
N THR A 171 2.80 -0.84 28.54
CA THR A 171 1.40 -0.50 28.79
C THR A 171 0.49 -1.67 28.40
N PRO A 172 -0.33 -2.19 29.32
CA PRO A 172 -1.19 -3.33 29.04
C PRO A 172 -2.30 -2.96 28.04
N ASN A 173 -2.60 -3.90 27.14
CA ASN A 173 -3.67 -3.81 26.13
C ASN A 173 -3.63 -2.52 25.28
N LEU A 174 -2.44 -1.99 25.00
CA LEU A 174 -2.32 -0.81 24.13
C LEU A 174 -2.74 -1.16 22.69
N LYS A 175 -3.73 -0.43 22.17
CA LYS A 175 -4.19 -0.48 20.79
C LYS A 175 -4.44 0.93 20.27
N ILE A 176 -4.22 1.12 18.98
CA ILE A 176 -4.65 2.31 18.23
C ILE A 176 -5.91 1.90 17.47
N PHE A 177 -7.08 2.28 17.97
CA PHE A 177 -8.33 2.09 17.26
C PHE A 177 -8.42 3.14 16.15
N CYS A 178 -8.48 2.68 14.91
CA CYS A 178 -8.47 3.53 13.74
C CYS A 178 -9.78 3.31 12.97
N GLU A 179 -10.46 4.40 12.66
CA GLU A 179 -11.70 4.40 11.88
C GLU A 179 -11.50 5.27 10.63
N LEU A 180 -11.86 4.71 9.48
CA LEU A 180 -11.93 5.42 8.21
C LEU A 180 -13.36 5.89 8.01
N LEU A 181 -13.55 7.19 7.83
CA LEU A 181 -14.84 7.80 7.57
C LEU A 181 -14.83 8.50 6.21
N THR A 182 -15.95 8.42 5.49
CA THR A 182 -16.21 9.22 4.29
C THR A 182 -17.24 10.28 4.58
N VAL A 183 -17.20 11.40 3.85
CA VAL A 183 -18.21 12.45 3.89
C VAL A 183 -19.18 12.20 2.73
N ASP A 184 -20.48 12.13 3.02
CA ASP A 184 -21.51 12.01 1.99
C ASP A 184 -21.86 13.36 1.33
N ASP A 185 -22.75 13.33 0.33
CA ASP A 185 -23.16 14.53 -0.41
C ASP A 185 -23.91 15.57 0.45
N HIS A 186 -24.33 15.19 1.66
CA HIS A 186 -24.98 16.05 2.65
C HIS A 186 -24.02 16.54 3.74
N GLY A 187 -22.74 16.16 3.67
CA GLY A 187 -21.74 16.52 4.67
C GLY A 187 -21.76 15.64 5.92
N HIS A 188 -22.46 14.51 5.92
CA HIS A 188 -22.49 13.58 7.05
C HIS A 188 -21.32 12.59 7.00
N ASP A 189 -20.75 12.34 8.18
CA ASP A 189 -19.68 11.37 8.36
C ASP A 189 -20.26 9.95 8.34
N LYS A 190 -19.76 9.10 7.45
CA LYS A 190 -20.14 7.68 7.30
C LYS A 190 -18.92 6.79 7.52
N ALA A 191 -18.98 5.93 8.54
CA ALA A 191 -17.93 4.95 8.79
C ALA A 191 -17.85 3.93 7.64
N VAL A 192 -16.63 3.70 7.13
CA VAL A 192 -16.35 2.72 6.07
C VAL A 192 -15.76 1.45 6.67
N ILE A 193 -14.74 1.60 7.52
CA ILE A 193 -14.07 0.48 8.18
C ILE A 193 -13.41 0.97 9.48
N SER A 194 -13.35 0.08 10.47
CA SER A 194 -12.61 0.30 11.71
C SER A 194 -11.70 -0.89 12.01
N ALA A 195 -10.52 -0.67 12.59
CA ALA A 195 -9.72 -1.73 13.18
C ALA A 195 -8.90 -1.25 14.38
N ALA A 196 -8.61 -2.19 15.28
CA ALA A 196 -7.67 -1.99 16.38
C ALA A 196 -6.27 -2.44 15.94
N LEU A 197 -5.36 -1.49 15.78
CA LEU A 197 -3.96 -1.74 15.43
C LEU A 197 -3.14 -1.93 16.70
N SER A 198 -2.18 -2.86 16.66
CA SER A 198 -1.19 -3.01 17.74
C SER A 198 0.06 -2.26 17.31
N PRO A 199 0.50 -1.21 18.02
CA PRO A 199 1.77 -0.58 17.71
C PRO A 199 2.93 -1.55 17.96
N ASP A 200 4.05 -1.35 17.27
CA ASP A 200 5.30 -2.03 17.55
C ASP A 200 5.93 -1.54 18.87
N LEU A 201 7.09 -2.09 19.26
CA LEU A 201 7.79 -1.70 20.48
C LEU A 201 8.27 -0.24 20.47
N ASN A 202 8.34 0.39 19.30
CA ASN A 202 8.68 1.80 19.12
C ASN A 202 7.43 2.68 19.02
N GLY A 203 6.23 2.13 19.21
CA GLY A 203 4.98 2.88 19.17
C GLY A 203 4.38 3.07 17.79
N ASN A 204 4.96 2.48 16.75
CA ASN A 204 4.54 2.73 15.38
C ASN A 204 3.49 1.73 14.91
N ALA A 205 2.51 2.21 14.15
CA ALA A 205 1.56 1.36 13.43
C ALA A 205 1.32 1.93 12.02
N ILE A 206 1.03 1.05 11.06
CA ILE A 206 0.79 1.44 9.66
C ILE A 206 -0.47 0.76 9.16
N TRP A 207 -1.28 1.49 8.40
CA TRP A 207 -2.42 0.91 7.70
C TRP A 207 -2.64 1.55 6.33
N ASP A 208 -2.90 0.71 5.32
CA ASP A 208 -3.27 1.08 3.95
C ASP A 208 -4.80 1.00 3.76
N PHE A 209 -5.42 2.13 3.44
CA PHE A 209 -6.87 2.26 3.22
C PHE A 209 -7.29 2.15 1.75
N SER A 210 -6.39 1.81 0.83
CA SER A 210 -6.69 1.70 -0.60
C SER A 210 -7.91 0.83 -0.90
N LYS A 211 -7.95 -0.42 -0.41
CA LYS A 211 -9.07 -1.35 -0.61
C LYS A 211 -10.44 -0.83 -0.11
N PRO A 212 -10.59 -0.41 1.17
CA PRO A 212 -11.87 0.11 1.64
C PRO A 212 -12.26 1.42 0.93
N LEU A 213 -11.31 2.28 0.58
CA LEU A 213 -11.60 3.49 -0.20
C LEU A 213 -12.05 3.16 -1.64
N THR A 214 -11.44 2.17 -2.29
CA THR A 214 -11.90 1.68 -3.59
C THR A 214 -13.35 1.21 -3.51
N ALA A 215 -13.70 0.41 -2.50
CA ALA A 215 -15.09 -0.02 -2.28
C ALA A 215 -16.02 1.17 -2.00
N ALA A 216 -15.58 2.16 -1.21
CA ALA A 216 -16.35 3.35 -0.91
C ALA A 216 -16.61 4.21 -2.17
N CYS A 217 -15.62 4.38 -3.05
CA CYS A 217 -15.80 5.05 -4.34
C CYS A 217 -16.85 4.36 -5.21
N LEU A 218 -16.91 3.03 -5.19
CA LEU A 218 -17.84 2.23 -5.99
C LEU A 218 -19.21 2.00 -5.33
N SER A 219 -19.42 2.47 -4.10
CA SER A 219 -20.65 2.23 -3.34
C SER A 219 -21.93 2.80 -3.99
N MET A 220 -21.80 3.80 -4.87
CA MET A 220 -22.91 4.39 -5.64
C MET A 220 -22.96 3.90 -7.09
N GLY A 221 -22.24 2.81 -7.38
CA GLY A 221 -22.03 2.30 -8.74
C GLY A 221 -20.87 3.00 -9.45
N ASN A 222 -20.62 2.56 -10.68
CA ASN A 222 -19.61 3.15 -11.55
C ASN A 222 -20.15 4.37 -12.31
N ASP A 223 -19.21 5.15 -12.86
CA ASP A 223 -19.42 6.28 -13.75
C ASP A 223 -19.88 5.88 -15.16
N ARG A 224 -20.72 4.85 -15.28
CA ARG A 224 -21.12 4.32 -16.58
C ARG A 224 -21.82 5.43 -17.37
N PRO A 225 -21.30 5.80 -18.55
CA PRO A 225 -21.96 6.80 -19.37
C PRO A 225 -23.27 6.25 -19.95
N ASP A 226 -24.27 7.11 -20.01
CA ASP A 226 -25.50 6.83 -20.76
C ASP A 226 -25.24 7.09 -22.25
N LEU A 227 -25.74 6.19 -23.10
CA LEU A 227 -25.57 6.27 -24.54
C LEU A 227 -26.34 7.45 -25.15
N TYR A 228 -27.56 7.68 -24.66
CA TYR A 228 -28.50 8.64 -25.24
C TYR A 228 -28.54 9.95 -24.48
N ASN A 229 -28.07 9.93 -23.22
CA ASN A 229 -27.91 11.17 -22.48
C ASN A 229 -26.68 11.92 -23.00
N VAL A 230 -26.95 12.87 -23.89
CA VAL A 230 -25.97 13.88 -24.32
C VAL A 230 -25.72 14.91 -23.23
N VAL A 231 -26.48 14.89 -22.12
CA VAL A 231 -26.20 15.69 -20.93
C VAL A 231 -25.12 14.99 -20.12
N PHE A 232 -24.14 15.79 -19.73
CA PHE A 232 -23.01 15.38 -18.92
C PHE A 232 -23.39 14.79 -17.58
N ALA A 233 -22.49 13.97 -17.05
CA ALA A 233 -22.57 13.47 -15.69
C ALA A 233 -21.39 13.95 -14.86
N LYS A 234 -21.67 14.44 -13.64
CA LYS A 234 -20.67 14.50 -12.58
C LYS A 234 -20.34 13.07 -12.14
N GLY A 235 -19.07 12.75 -12.00
CA GLY A 235 -18.61 11.44 -11.57
C GLY A 235 -19.07 11.14 -10.14
N LYS A 236 -19.57 9.92 -9.94
CA LYS A 236 -20.03 9.34 -8.67
C LYS A 236 -18.94 8.62 -7.92
N VAL A 237 -17.72 8.51 -8.47
CA VAL A 237 -16.61 7.72 -7.92
C VAL A 237 -15.55 8.54 -7.17
N VAL A 238 -15.88 9.78 -6.81
CA VAL A 238 -15.05 10.65 -5.96
C VAL A 238 -15.59 10.66 -4.54
N ARG A 239 -14.74 10.54 -3.53
CA ARG A 239 -15.12 10.59 -2.11
C ARG A 239 -14.20 11.49 -1.33
N GLN A 240 -14.77 12.26 -0.41
CA GLN A 240 -14.01 12.87 0.67
C GLN A 240 -13.93 11.89 1.84
N TYR A 241 -12.78 11.84 2.51
CA TYR A 241 -12.52 10.93 3.62
C TYR A 241 -11.57 11.55 4.64
N PHE A 242 -11.59 11.01 5.84
CA PHE A 242 -10.62 11.31 6.90
C PHE A 242 -10.49 10.09 7.82
N VAL A 243 -9.46 10.10 8.66
CA VAL A 243 -9.21 9.04 9.63
C VAL A 243 -9.40 9.59 11.04
N GLN A 244 -10.13 8.85 11.87
CA GLN A 244 -10.24 9.10 13.30
C GLN A 244 -9.48 8.02 14.07
N LEU A 245 -8.57 8.44 14.95
CA LEU A 245 -7.76 7.58 15.78
C LEU A 245 -8.20 7.73 17.22
N THR A 246 -8.33 6.62 17.94
CA THR A 246 -8.58 6.58 19.36
C THR A 246 -7.57 5.64 20.01
N GLU A 247 -6.81 6.15 20.97
CA GLU A 247 -5.90 5.35 21.77
C GLU A 247 -6.68 4.60 22.86
N LEU A 248 -6.54 3.28 22.86
CA LEU A 248 -7.17 2.35 23.80
C LEU A 248 -6.07 1.68 24.65
N LEU A 249 -6.16 1.77 25.98
CA LEU A 249 -5.17 1.15 26.88
C LEU A 249 -5.77 0.79 28.25
N GLY A 250 -5.05 -0.06 29.00
CA GLY A 250 -5.39 -0.45 30.36
C GLY A 250 -6.16 -1.76 30.47
N ASP A 251 -6.49 -2.14 31.71
CA ASP A 251 -7.33 -3.29 32.04
C ASP A 251 -8.40 -2.88 33.08
N PRO A 252 -9.69 -2.76 32.69
CA PRO A 252 -10.21 -2.97 31.35
C PRO A 252 -9.74 -1.88 30.37
N GLN A 253 -9.70 -2.23 29.09
CA GLN A 253 -9.28 -1.31 28.04
C GLN A 253 -10.23 -0.11 27.95
N LYS A 254 -9.68 1.11 28.02
CA LYS A 254 -10.45 2.37 27.98
C LYS A 254 -9.88 3.32 26.93
N ALA A 255 -10.77 4.05 26.25
CA ALA A 255 -10.39 5.16 25.39
C ALA A 255 -9.79 6.30 26.23
N LYS A 256 -8.63 6.81 25.79
CA LYS A 256 -7.91 7.88 26.50
C LYS A 256 -7.79 9.15 25.70
N PHE A 257 -7.55 9.03 24.39
CA PHE A 257 -7.33 10.18 23.53
C PHE A 257 -7.86 9.88 22.13
N SER A 258 -8.39 10.92 21.47
CA SER A 258 -8.87 10.82 20.09
C SER A 258 -8.28 11.94 19.24
N LEU A 259 -7.88 11.60 18.02
CA LEU A 259 -7.33 12.52 17.01
C LEU A 259 -8.10 12.32 15.70
N ARG A 260 -8.37 13.41 14.99
CA ARG A 260 -8.98 13.40 13.66
C ARG A 260 -7.99 13.98 12.65
N SER A 261 -7.79 13.31 11.51
CA SER A 261 -6.98 13.86 10.41
C SER A 261 -7.72 14.97 9.68
N SER A 262 -7.01 15.72 8.83
CA SER A 262 -7.69 16.59 7.85
C SER A 262 -8.52 15.76 6.86
N VAL A 263 -9.53 16.40 6.27
CA VAL A 263 -10.32 15.82 5.18
C VAL A 263 -9.47 15.79 3.93
N LYS A 264 -9.51 14.67 3.22
CA LYS A 264 -8.80 14.37 1.98
C LYS A 264 -9.78 13.87 0.94
N THR A 265 -9.36 13.84 -0.31
CA THR A 265 -10.18 13.37 -1.43
C THR A 265 -9.54 12.15 -2.08
N VAL A 266 -10.37 11.19 -2.45
CA VAL A 266 -9.96 10.01 -3.21
C VAL A 266 -10.83 9.87 -4.45
N ILE A 267 -10.22 9.46 -5.56
CA ILE A 267 -10.90 9.11 -6.80
C ILE A 267 -10.69 7.63 -7.13
N TYR A 268 -11.69 7.00 -7.73
CA TYR A 268 -11.50 5.66 -8.28
C TYR A 268 -10.53 5.67 -9.46
N GLY A 269 -9.50 4.82 -9.39
CA GLY A 269 -8.42 4.74 -10.37
C GLY A 269 -7.10 4.36 -9.70
N GLY A 270 -6.07 4.14 -10.51
CA GLY A 270 -4.73 3.80 -10.04
C GLY A 270 -3.67 3.96 -11.14
N LEU A 271 -2.42 4.06 -10.71
CA LEU A 271 -1.24 4.12 -11.57
C LEU A 271 -0.55 2.75 -11.61
N PRO A 272 0.22 2.46 -12.68
CA PRO A 272 1.03 1.26 -12.72
C PRO A 272 2.15 1.29 -11.65
N LYS A 273 2.68 0.10 -11.31
CA LYS A 273 3.61 -0.08 -10.17
C LYS A 273 4.85 0.80 -10.23
N ASP A 274 5.39 1.03 -11.43
CA ASP A 274 6.55 1.87 -11.71
C ASP A 274 6.29 3.36 -11.48
N LYS A 275 5.02 3.79 -11.38
CA LYS A 275 4.60 5.18 -11.14
C LYS A 275 3.96 5.40 -9.77
N LEU A 276 4.00 4.43 -8.86
CA LEU A 276 3.36 4.56 -7.54
C LEU A 276 3.98 5.65 -6.65
N SER A 277 5.22 6.08 -6.91
CA SER A 277 5.86 7.21 -6.21
C SER A 277 5.44 8.57 -6.75
N THR A 278 4.78 8.63 -7.91
CA THR A 278 4.31 9.89 -8.51
C THR A 278 3.06 10.37 -7.79
N SER A 279 3.03 11.65 -7.39
CA SER A 279 1.83 12.25 -6.82
C SER A 279 0.67 12.23 -7.83
N MET A 280 -0.58 12.19 -7.35
CA MET A 280 -1.74 12.22 -8.24
C MET A 280 -1.73 13.47 -9.14
N TYR A 281 -1.45 14.64 -8.57
CA TYR A 281 -1.36 15.89 -9.35
C TYR A 281 -0.31 15.79 -10.46
N SER A 282 0.92 15.37 -10.13
CA SER A 282 1.99 15.22 -11.11
C SER A 282 1.72 14.15 -12.17
N SER A 283 0.87 13.15 -11.85
CA SER A 283 0.48 12.12 -12.81
C SER A 283 -0.54 12.59 -13.84
N LEU A 284 -1.25 13.69 -13.55
CA LEU A 284 -2.29 14.26 -14.42
C LEU A 284 -1.87 15.58 -15.06
N ALA A 285 -1.02 16.37 -14.40
CA ALA A 285 -0.61 17.67 -14.90
C ALA A 285 0.42 17.53 -16.03
N GLN A 286 0.18 18.24 -17.13
CA GLN A 286 1.12 18.42 -18.22
C GLN A 286 1.18 19.90 -18.58
N ALA A 287 2.34 20.52 -18.36
CA ALA A 287 2.50 21.97 -18.39
C ALA A 287 1.45 22.64 -17.49
N ASP A 288 0.66 23.57 -18.04
CA ASP A 288 -0.40 24.31 -17.32
C ASP A 288 -1.78 23.68 -17.48
N THR A 289 -1.87 22.43 -17.96
CA THR A 289 -3.13 21.74 -18.23
C THR A 289 -3.22 20.41 -17.51
N ILE A 290 -4.45 19.92 -17.33
CA ILE A 290 -4.73 18.61 -16.73
C ILE A 290 -5.15 17.63 -17.82
N GLN A 291 -4.47 16.49 -17.88
CA GLN A 291 -4.75 15.47 -18.87
C GLN A 291 -6.14 14.85 -18.68
N PHE A 292 -6.82 14.54 -19.78
CA PHE A 292 -7.96 13.63 -19.75
C PHE A 292 -7.53 12.28 -19.15
N LEU A 293 -8.43 11.67 -18.38
CA LEU A 293 -8.20 10.39 -17.69
C LEU A 293 -8.22 9.23 -18.68
N ARG A 294 -7.21 9.16 -19.55
CA ARG A 294 -7.13 8.20 -20.64
C ARG A 294 -5.83 7.41 -20.58
N THR A 295 -5.86 6.15 -20.97
CA THR A 295 -4.66 5.31 -21.05
C THR A 295 -4.24 5.00 -22.49
N SER A 296 -5.13 5.20 -23.47
CA SER A 296 -4.75 5.13 -24.88
C SER A 296 -3.91 6.34 -25.31
N ILE A 297 -3.06 6.14 -26.32
CA ILE A 297 -2.14 7.14 -26.89
C ILE A 297 -2.90 8.33 -27.53
N SER A 298 -2.19 9.44 -27.73
CA SER A 298 -2.69 10.77 -28.13
C SER A 298 -3.54 10.83 -29.41
N ALA A 299 -3.38 9.90 -30.35
CA ALA A 299 -4.18 9.83 -31.57
C ALA A 299 -5.06 8.58 -31.55
N VAL A 300 -6.38 8.77 -31.45
CA VAL A 300 -7.33 7.66 -31.38
C VAL A 300 -8.12 7.55 -32.67
N LYS A 301 -8.13 6.36 -33.24
CA LYS A 301 -8.92 6.05 -34.42
C LYS A 301 -10.34 5.66 -34.02
N VAL A 302 -11.34 6.32 -34.60
CA VAL A 302 -12.77 6.11 -34.31
C VAL A 302 -13.57 5.97 -35.59
N THR A 303 -14.77 5.38 -35.53
CA THR A 303 -15.75 5.47 -36.64
C THR A 303 -16.76 6.58 -36.36
N ALA A 304 -17.41 7.10 -37.39
CA ALA A 304 -18.36 8.22 -37.25
C ALA A 304 -19.49 7.93 -36.26
N ASP A 305 -19.97 6.69 -36.24
CA ASP A 305 -21.03 6.18 -35.37
C ASP A 305 -20.53 5.58 -34.04
N GLN A 306 -19.23 5.68 -33.74
CA GLN A 306 -18.69 5.18 -32.47
C GLN A 306 -19.08 6.12 -31.32
N PRO A 307 -19.85 5.65 -30.32
CA PRO A 307 -20.07 6.42 -29.10
C PRO A 307 -18.77 6.53 -28.33
N ASN A 308 -18.45 7.72 -27.82
CA ASN A 308 -17.16 7.97 -27.18
C ASN A 308 -17.28 8.98 -26.05
N TRP A 309 -16.46 8.83 -25.02
CA TRP A 309 -16.45 9.70 -23.85
C TRP A 309 -15.02 10.04 -23.44
N LEU A 310 -14.84 11.25 -22.92
CA LEU A 310 -13.64 11.64 -22.20
C LEU A 310 -14.00 11.94 -20.76
N SER A 311 -13.14 11.53 -19.83
CA SER A 311 -13.26 11.95 -18.43
C SER A 311 -12.16 12.94 -18.10
N TRP A 312 -12.50 13.98 -17.34
CA TRP A 312 -11.56 14.99 -16.86
C TRP A 312 -11.78 15.21 -15.36
N PHE A 313 -10.71 15.48 -14.61
CA PHE A 313 -10.79 15.67 -13.16
C PHE A 313 -10.20 17.01 -12.77
N ASN A 314 -11.01 17.86 -12.13
CA ASN A 314 -10.56 19.17 -11.71
C ASN A 314 -9.67 19.05 -10.46
N VAL A 315 -8.35 19.19 -10.61
CA VAL A 315 -7.43 19.27 -9.46
C VAL A 315 -7.14 20.70 -9.00
N GLY A 316 -7.57 21.70 -9.80
CA GLY A 316 -7.33 23.11 -9.57
C GLY A 316 -8.36 23.74 -8.63
N GLU A 317 -8.55 25.05 -8.74
CA GLU A 317 -9.61 25.77 -8.02
C GLU A 317 -10.98 25.55 -8.67
N ASP A 318 -12.04 26.07 -8.03
CA ASP A 318 -13.37 26.11 -8.63
C ASP A 318 -13.33 26.92 -9.93
N LEU A 319 -13.93 26.36 -10.98
CA LEU A 319 -13.95 26.95 -12.33
C LEU A 319 -15.38 27.33 -12.72
N THR A 320 -15.50 28.43 -13.47
CA THR A 320 -16.74 28.86 -14.10
C THR A 320 -16.63 28.86 -15.62
N ASP A 321 -17.77 28.77 -16.32
CA ASP A 321 -17.84 28.81 -17.78
C ASP A 321 -16.88 27.82 -18.48
N VAL A 322 -16.85 26.58 -17.99
CA VAL A 322 -16.03 25.52 -18.58
C VAL A 322 -16.69 25.09 -19.90
N LYS A 323 -16.02 25.32 -21.02
CA LYS A 323 -16.48 25.04 -22.38
C LYS A 323 -15.76 23.82 -22.95
N VAL A 324 -16.53 22.93 -23.55
CA VAL A 324 -15.98 21.83 -24.36
C VAL A 324 -15.78 22.36 -25.77
N LEU A 325 -14.54 22.55 -26.20
CA LEU A 325 -14.22 23.04 -27.53
C LEU A 325 -13.91 21.86 -28.47
N ILE A 326 -14.61 21.81 -29.58
CA ILE A 326 -14.41 20.82 -30.65
C ILE A 326 -13.94 21.55 -31.89
N GLU A 327 -12.79 21.15 -32.42
CA GLU A 327 -12.27 21.58 -33.72
C GLU A 327 -12.36 20.40 -34.69
N ILE A 328 -13.17 20.53 -35.73
CA ILE A 328 -13.35 19.53 -36.80
C ILE A 328 -12.51 19.93 -38.00
N MET A 329 -11.81 18.98 -38.61
CA MET A 329 -11.21 19.15 -39.94
C MET A 329 -11.98 18.34 -40.98
N TYR A 330 -12.48 19.02 -42.01
CA TYR A 330 -13.16 18.37 -43.13
C TYR A 330 -12.17 17.90 -44.21
N ASN A 331 -12.67 17.10 -45.17
CA ASN A 331 -11.90 16.54 -46.27
C ASN A 331 -11.41 17.57 -47.30
N ASP A 332 -12.01 18.76 -47.34
CA ASP A 332 -11.55 19.91 -48.14
C ASP A 332 -10.45 20.73 -47.44
N GLY A 333 -10.09 20.38 -46.20
CA GLY A 333 -9.12 21.09 -45.37
C GLY A 333 -9.71 22.28 -44.61
N THR A 334 -11.03 22.48 -44.63
CA THR A 334 -11.70 23.54 -43.88
C THR A 334 -11.82 23.14 -42.40
N PRO A 335 -11.31 23.94 -41.45
CA PRO A 335 -11.57 23.73 -40.03
C PRO A 335 -12.91 24.34 -39.61
N TYR A 336 -13.60 23.71 -38.66
CA TYR A 336 -14.77 24.28 -38.00
C TYR A 336 -14.71 24.06 -36.50
N VAL A 337 -14.84 25.16 -35.75
CA VAL A 337 -14.74 25.15 -34.29
C VAL A 337 -16.09 25.49 -33.69
N PHE A 338 -16.56 24.70 -32.73
CA PHE A 338 -17.78 24.96 -31.99
C PHE A 338 -17.66 24.45 -30.54
N SER A 339 -18.55 24.97 -29.69
CA SER A 339 -18.68 24.53 -28.30
C SER A 339 -20.03 23.86 -28.14
N PRO A 340 -20.14 22.52 -28.29
CA PRO A 340 -21.43 21.82 -28.12
C PRO A 340 -22.03 22.06 -26.73
N HIS A 341 -21.20 22.47 -25.77
CA HIS A 341 -21.49 22.36 -24.36
C HIS A 341 -20.69 23.35 -23.50
N THR A 342 -21.32 23.80 -22.41
CA THR A 342 -20.75 24.71 -21.41
C THR A 342 -21.22 24.30 -20.00
N TYR A 343 -20.38 24.47 -18.99
CA TYR A 343 -20.69 24.27 -17.59
C TYR A 343 -20.52 25.58 -16.82
N ASP A 344 -21.54 25.96 -16.07
CA ASP A 344 -21.52 27.20 -15.29
C ASP A 344 -20.55 27.12 -14.11
N GLU A 345 -20.48 25.96 -13.45
CA GLU A 345 -19.65 25.74 -12.26
C GLU A 345 -19.09 24.30 -12.21
N VAL A 346 -17.76 24.19 -12.11
CA VAL A 346 -17.04 22.93 -11.89
C VAL A 346 -16.19 23.09 -10.65
N LYS A 347 -16.55 22.38 -9.58
CA LYS A 347 -15.86 22.51 -8.30
C LYS A 347 -14.50 21.83 -8.33
N LYS A 348 -13.63 22.25 -7.44
CA LYS A 348 -12.40 21.53 -7.10
C LYS A 348 -12.74 20.09 -6.74
N TYR A 349 -12.06 19.16 -7.40
CA TYR A 349 -12.25 17.72 -7.31
C TYR A 349 -13.55 17.17 -7.92
N ASP A 350 -14.26 17.95 -8.73
CA ASP A 350 -15.29 17.38 -9.61
C ASP A 350 -14.63 16.54 -10.73
N LYS A 351 -15.24 15.39 -11.02
CA LYS A 351 -14.94 14.60 -12.22
C LYS A 351 -16.04 14.84 -13.25
N LEU A 352 -15.65 15.19 -14.48
CA LEU A 352 -16.55 15.38 -15.62
C LEU A 352 -16.49 14.17 -16.54
N ILE A 353 -17.63 13.77 -17.10
CA ILE A 353 -17.75 12.71 -18.12
C ILE A 353 -18.42 13.33 -19.35
N ILE A 354 -17.68 13.43 -20.45
CA ILE A 354 -17.97 14.27 -21.61
C ILE A 354 -18.25 13.38 -22.83
N PRO A 355 -19.47 13.34 -23.39
CA PRO A 355 -19.73 12.67 -24.66
C PRO A 355 -19.04 13.44 -25.79
N ILE A 356 -18.30 12.72 -26.62
CA ILE A 356 -17.46 13.27 -27.70
C ILE A 356 -17.54 12.44 -29.00
N GLY A 357 -18.44 11.46 -29.08
CA GLY A 357 -18.74 10.77 -30.34
C GLY A 357 -19.38 11.73 -31.35
N LEU A 358 -19.04 11.64 -32.63
CA LEU A 358 -19.49 12.59 -33.64
C LEU A 358 -21.03 12.69 -33.75
N ASP A 359 -21.71 11.55 -33.68
CA ASP A 359 -23.18 11.51 -33.64
C ASP A 359 -23.75 12.10 -32.34
N GLN A 360 -23.07 11.91 -31.20
CA GLN A 360 -23.47 12.49 -29.91
C GLN A 360 -23.34 14.02 -29.92
N LEU A 361 -22.31 14.52 -30.61
CA LEU A 361 -22.06 15.95 -30.81
C LEU A 361 -22.96 16.57 -31.89
N GLY A 362 -23.70 15.75 -32.66
CA GLY A 362 -24.45 16.21 -33.82
C GLY A 362 -23.56 16.76 -34.94
N ALA A 363 -22.26 16.44 -34.94
CA ALA A 363 -21.26 17.01 -35.84
C ALA A 363 -21.57 16.72 -37.31
N SER A 364 -22.07 15.51 -37.60
CA SER A 364 -22.47 15.06 -38.94
C SER A 364 -23.61 15.90 -39.56
N LYS A 365 -24.31 16.73 -38.77
CA LYS A 365 -25.43 17.58 -39.22
C LYS A 365 -25.01 19.02 -39.54
N LEU A 366 -23.80 19.43 -39.18
CA LEU A 366 -23.33 20.82 -39.34
C LEU A 366 -23.07 21.16 -40.81
N TYR A 367 -22.33 20.28 -41.50
CA TYR A 367 -21.99 20.38 -42.93
C TYR A 367 -22.13 19.00 -43.57
N PRO A 368 -23.37 18.55 -43.86
CA PRO A 368 -23.65 17.18 -44.30
C PRO A 368 -23.02 16.81 -45.65
N GLU A 369 -22.61 17.79 -46.44
CA GLU A 369 -21.92 17.64 -47.71
C GLU A 369 -20.41 17.38 -47.58
N LEU A 370 -19.83 17.67 -46.42
CA LEU A 370 -18.40 17.49 -46.14
C LEU A 370 -18.17 16.24 -45.29
N THR A 371 -17.03 15.59 -45.50
CA THR A 371 -16.63 14.41 -44.72
C THR A 371 -15.67 14.82 -43.62
N ILE A 372 -15.99 14.49 -42.37
CA ILE A 372 -15.13 14.76 -41.21
C ILE A 372 -13.92 13.81 -41.24
N MET A 373 -12.70 14.35 -41.29
CA MET A 373 -11.46 13.56 -41.37
C MET A 373 -10.82 13.37 -39.99
N ASN A 374 -10.77 14.44 -39.20
CA ASN A 374 -10.29 14.42 -37.83
C ASN A 374 -11.07 15.43 -36.99
N TYR A 375 -10.98 15.28 -35.67
CA TYR A 375 -11.45 16.30 -34.75
C TYR A 375 -10.59 16.30 -33.49
N THR A 376 -10.43 17.48 -32.90
CA THR A 376 -9.68 17.70 -31.66
C THR A 376 -10.63 18.17 -30.57
N VAL A 377 -10.50 17.58 -29.38
CA VAL A 377 -11.29 17.93 -28.21
C VAL A 377 -10.43 18.61 -27.16
N SER A 378 -10.94 19.68 -26.57
CA SER A 378 -10.29 20.36 -25.44
C SER A 378 -11.29 21.02 -24.50
N LEU A 379 -10.86 21.36 -23.29
CA LEU A 379 -11.62 22.13 -22.32
C LEU A 379 -11.00 23.51 -22.14
N LYS A 380 -11.84 24.55 -22.12
CA LYS A 380 -11.46 25.91 -21.76
C LYS A 380 -12.29 26.45 -20.60
N ALA A 381 -11.69 27.22 -19.71
CA ALA A 381 -12.39 28.00 -18.69
C ALA A 381 -11.91 29.44 -18.77
N ASP A 382 -12.83 30.40 -18.82
CA ASP A 382 -12.52 31.83 -18.95
C ASP A 382 -11.54 32.15 -20.11
N GLY A 383 -11.66 31.40 -21.21
CA GLY A 383 -10.80 31.51 -22.39
C GLY A 383 -9.46 30.77 -22.31
N ASN A 384 -9.03 30.32 -21.14
CA ASN A 384 -7.79 29.58 -20.93
C ASN A 384 -8.00 28.08 -21.15
N LEU A 385 -7.03 27.42 -21.78
CA LEU A 385 -7.01 25.98 -21.96
C LEU A 385 -6.72 25.29 -20.62
N ILE A 386 -7.60 24.40 -20.17
CA ILE A 386 -7.45 23.68 -18.88
C ILE A 386 -7.19 22.18 -19.06
N SER A 387 -7.41 21.63 -20.26
CA SER A 387 -7.08 20.24 -20.60
C SER A 387 -6.01 20.14 -21.67
N ASN A 388 -5.40 18.97 -21.81
CA ASN A 388 -4.64 18.68 -23.02
C ASN A 388 -5.57 18.63 -24.26
N LEU A 389 -4.99 18.78 -25.44
CA LEU A 389 -5.67 18.52 -26.72
C LEU A 389 -5.74 17.00 -26.94
N MET A 390 -6.91 16.50 -27.36
CA MET A 390 -7.10 15.09 -27.69
C MET A 390 -7.52 14.95 -29.15
N ASP A 391 -6.69 14.29 -29.95
CA ASP A 391 -6.91 14.15 -31.39
C ASP A 391 -7.58 12.82 -31.74
N PHE A 392 -8.58 12.90 -32.61
CA PHE A 392 -9.34 11.77 -33.10
C PHE A 392 -9.27 11.72 -34.62
N THR A 393 -8.86 10.58 -35.16
CA THR A 393 -8.89 10.32 -36.61
C THR A 393 -10.11 9.48 -36.95
N VAL A 394 -10.90 9.94 -37.91
CA VAL A 394 -12.13 9.26 -38.31
C VAL A 394 -11.85 8.25 -39.41
N ASP A 395 -12.15 6.98 -39.15
CA ASP A 395 -12.08 5.90 -40.12
C ASP A 395 -13.29 5.92 -41.05
N GLN A 396 -13.08 6.41 -42.27
CA GLN A 396 -14.10 6.45 -43.31
C GLN A 396 -14.31 5.10 -44.01
N LYS A 397 -13.53 4.06 -43.66
CA LYS A 397 -13.68 2.74 -44.28
C LYS A 397 -14.95 2.06 -43.77
N TYR A 398 -15.68 1.43 -44.69
CA TYR A 398 -16.79 0.57 -44.35
C TYR A 398 -16.28 -0.73 -43.70
N HIS A 399 -16.75 -1.02 -42.48
CA HIS A 399 -16.45 -2.23 -41.73
C HIS A 399 -17.73 -3.04 -41.50
N SER A 400 -17.90 -4.16 -42.21
CA SER A 400 -19.11 -4.98 -42.15
C SER A 400 -19.32 -5.71 -40.81
N TYR A 401 -18.25 -5.94 -40.04
CA TYR A 401 -18.30 -6.67 -38.77
C TYR A 401 -17.99 -5.78 -37.56
N LYS A 402 -18.35 -4.50 -37.64
CA LYS A 402 -18.06 -3.53 -36.59
C LYS A 402 -18.80 -3.86 -35.29
N ARG A 403 -18.10 -3.78 -34.17
CA ARG A 403 -18.67 -3.86 -32.81
C ARG A 403 -18.02 -2.83 -31.92
N PHE A 404 -18.80 -2.28 -31.00
CA PHE A 404 -18.32 -1.30 -30.03
C PHE A 404 -18.22 -1.92 -28.66
N PHE A 405 -17.14 -1.59 -27.97
CA PHE A 405 -16.88 -1.97 -26.60
C PHE A 405 -16.68 -0.71 -25.77
N LEU A 406 -17.14 -0.77 -24.53
CA LEU A 406 -16.98 0.27 -23.53
C LEU A 406 -16.43 -0.39 -22.27
N PHE A 407 -15.39 0.18 -21.69
CA PHE A 407 -14.74 -0.39 -20.52
C PHE A 407 -14.18 0.69 -19.61
N GLN A 408 -14.00 0.35 -18.34
CA GLN A 408 -13.38 1.24 -17.37
C GLN A 408 -11.86 1.03 -17.37
N ASN A 409 -11.10 2.05 -17.74
CA ASN A 409 -9.64 2.01 -17.76
C ASN A 409 -9.03 2.00 -16.35
N SER A 410 -7.70 1.87 -16.26
CA SER A 410 -7.00 1.84 -14.97
C SER A 410 -7.09 3.16 -14.18
N LEU A 411 -7.34 4.29 -14.84
CA LEU A 411 -7.59 5.61 -14.24
C LEU A 411 -9.06 5.80 -13.79
N GLY A 412 -9.89 4.77 -13.89
CA GLY A 412 -11.29 4.80 -13.45
C GLY A 412 -12.24 5.56 -14.37
N ALA A 413 -11.83 5.86 -15.59
CA ALA A 413 -12.64 6.50 -16.63
C ALA A 413 -13.11 5.48 -17.67
N PHE A 414 -14.22 5.78 -18.32
CA PHE A 414 -14.72 4.93 -19.39
C PHE A 414 -14.10 5.30 -20.74
N GLU A 415 -13.65 4.29 -21.47
CA GLU A 415 -13.14 4.41 -22.82
C GLU A 415 -13.89 3.45 -23.74
N SER A 416 -14.03 3.86 -25.02
CA SER A 416 -14.60 3.00 -26.05
C SER A 416 -13.59 2.67 -27.14
N PHE A 417 -13.75 1.49 -27.73
CA PHE A 417 -13.06 1.11 -28.97
C PHE A 417 -13.99 0.30 -29.86
N TYR A 418 -13.60 0.14 -31.12
CA TYR A 418 -14.29 -0.71 -32.08
C TYR A 418 -13.40 -1.83 -32.61
N THR A 419 -14.02 -2.99 -32.83
CA THR A 419 -13.43 -4.12 -33.57
C THR A 419 -14.07 -4.22 -34.94
N SER A 420 -13.32 -4.66 -35.95
CA SER A 420 -13.84 -4.89 -37.31
C SER A 420 -13.67 -6.32 -37.83
N GLY A 421 -13.11 -7.24 -37.01
CA GLY A 421 -12.96 -8.64 -37.38
C GLY A 421 -14.25 -9.45 -37.29
N ARG A 422 -14.23 -10.63 -37.92
CA ARG A 422 -15.35 -11.59 -37.86
C ARG A 422 -15.55 -12.09 -36.42
N LYS A 423 -16.79 -12.46 -36.08
CA LYS A 423 -17.09 -13.23 -34.86
C LYS A 423 -17.51 -14.65 -35.19
N SER A 424 -17.29 -15.55 -34.25
CA SER A 424 -17.93 -16.86 -34.19
C SER A 424 -18.77 -16.93 -32.92
N SER A 425 -20.03 -17.32 -33.05
CA SER A 425 -20.95 -17.49 -31.93
C SER A 425 -21.06 -18.97 -31.59
N VAL A 426 -20.92 -19.29 -30.31
CA VAL A 426 -21.02 -20.64 -29.76
C VAL A 426 -22.00 -20.59 -28.60
N TYR A 427 -22.86 -21.59 -28.50
CA TYR A 427 -23.74 -21.75 -27.35
C TYR A 427 -23.19 -22.85 -26.46
N GLU A 428 -23.08 -22.56 -25.18
CA GLU A 428 -22.81 -23.54 -24.14
C GLU A 428 -24.12 -23.79 -23.39
N ILE A 429 -24.53 -25.05 -23.32
CA ILE A 429 -25.73 -25.46 -22.59
C ILE A 429 -25.23 -26.16 -21.33
N GLU A 430 -25.45 -25.52 -20.19
CA GLU A 430 -25.26 -26.12 -18.88
C GLU A 430 -26.61 -26.69 -18.43
N LYS A 431 -26.64 -27.94 -17.97
CA LYS A 431 -27.86 -28.58 -17.49
C LYS A 431 -27.55 -29.50 -16.32
N SER A 432 -28.53 -29.64 -15.43
CA SER A 432 -28.49 -30.62 -14.34
C SER A 432 -29.40 -31.80 -14.68
N ASP A 433 -28.93 -33.02 -14.46
CA ASP A 433 -29.71 -34.23 -14.73
C ASP A 433 -30.18 -34.85 -13.39
N ALA A 434 -31.46 -35.20 -13.28
CA ALA A 434 -32.02 -35.95 -12.14
C ALA A 434 -32.68 -37.24 -12.63
N ARG A 435 -32.55 -38.30 -11.84
CA ARG A 435 -33.27 -39.55 -12.08
C ARG A 435 -34.58 -39.56 -11.29
N ILE A 436 -35.71 -39.68 -11.98
CA ILE A 436 -37.02 -39.90 -11.38
C ILE A 436 -37.14 -41.39 -11.02
N ILE A 437 -37.32 -41.67 -9.73
CA ILE A 437 -37.67 -43.02 -9.27
C ILE A 437 -39.18 -43.20 -9.46
N GLN A 438 -39.58 -44.02 -10.43
CA GLN A 438 -40.98 -44.39 -10.64
C GLN A 438 -41.34 -45.52 -9.65
N VAL A 439 -42.24 -45.23 -8.70
CA VAL A 439 -42.57 -46.15 -7.59
C VAL A 439 -43.65 -47.18 -7.96
N ASN A 440 -44.41 -46.96 -9.05
CA ASN A 440 -45.41 -47.90 -9.61
C ASN A 440 -45.47 -47.74 -11.15
N ASP A 441 -46.06 -48.74 -11.84
CA ASP A 441 -46.31 -48.81 -13.30
C ASP A 441 -45.32 -48.01 -14.15
N PHE A 442 -44.16 -48.62 -14.42
CA PHE A 442 -43.11 -48.01 -15.23
C PHE A 442 -43.64 -47.61 -16.61
N VAL A 443 -43.66 -46.31 -16.91
CA VAL A 443 -44.06 -45.76 -18.21
C VAL A 443 -42.79 -45.46 -19.00
N LEU A 444 -42.45 -46.35 -19.94
CA LEU A 444 -41.22 -46.28 -20.74
C LEU A 444 -41.13 -44.95 -21.52
N GLU A 445 -42.26 -44.42 -21.98
CA GLU A 445 -42.35 -43.17 -22.75
C GLU A 445 -41.93 -41.93 -21.97
N SER A 446 -41.98 -41.97 -20.63
CA SER A 446 -41.63 -40.81 -19.78
C SER A 446 -40.12 -40.69 -19.52
N GLY A 447 -39.35 -41.74 -19.78
CA GLY A 447 -37.93 -41.81 -19.40
C GLY A 447 -37.71 -41.79 -17.89
N GLU A 448 -36.49 -42.12 -17.48
CA GLU A 448 -36.09 -42.06 -16.06
C GLU A 448 -35.26 -40.81 -15.72
N ASN A 449 -34.69 -40.14 -16.71
CA ASN A 449 -33.85 -38.95 -16.50
C ASN A 449 -34.61 -37.71 -16.96
N ILE A 450 -34.61 -36.69 -16.12
CA ILE A 450 -35.08 -35.36 -16.45
C ILE A 450 -33.92 -34.38 -16.40
N ASP A 451 -33.85 -33.52 -17.41
CA ASP A 451 -32.98 -32.36 -17.41
C ASP A 451 -33.73 -31.22 -16.70
N PHE A 452 -33.08 -30.57 -15.74
CA PHE A 452 -33.60 -29.38 -15.06
C PHE A 452 -32.48 -28.35 -14.91
N ASP A 453 -32.82 -27.11 -14.55
CA ASP A 453 -31.89 -25.97 -14.48
C ASP A 453 -31.05 -25.78 -15.76
N ILE A 454 -31.70 -25.89 -16.92
CA ILE A 454 -31.06 -25.70 -18.23
C ILE A 454 -30.74 -24.21 -18.41
N GLN A 455 -29.45 -23.88 -18.46
CA GLN A 455 -28.95 -22.54 -18.71
C GLN A 455 -28.25 -22.49 -20.06
N LEU A 456 -28.65 -21.53 -20.89
CA LEU A 456 -27.98 -21.25 -22.16
C LEU A 456 -27.04 -20.06 -21.96
N GLN A 457 -25.75 -20.27 -22.21
CA GLN A 457 -24.74 -19.22 -22.21
C GLN A 457 -24.18 -19.00 -23.62
N GLY A 458 -24.42 -17.80 -24.16
CA GLY A 458 -23.82 -17.37 -25.42
C GLY A 458 -22.35 -16.94 -25.23
N LYS A 459 -21.45 -17.61 -25.95
CA LYS A 459 -20.04 -17.24 -26.09
C LYS A 459 -19.79 -16.68 -27.48
N GLU A 460 -19.05 -15.58 -27.58
CA GLU A 460 -18.62 -15.02 -28.85
C GLU A 460 -17.10 -14.93 -28.92
N LYS A 461 -16.49 -15.60 -29.90
CA LYS A 461 -15.08 -15.41 -30.24
C LYS A 461 -14.96 -14.26 -31.22
N ILE A 462 -14.28 -13.20 -30.80
CA ILE A 462 -14.17 -11.93 -31.51
C ILE A 462 -12.73 -11.74 -31.98
N ASN A 463 -12.58 -11.18 -33.18
CA ASN A 463 -11.29 -10.71 -33.69
C ASN A 463 -11.33 -9.19 -33.83
N THR A 464 -10.27 -8.49 -33.40
CA THR A 464 -10.22 -7.03 -33.42
C THR A 464 -10.17 -6.43 -34.83
N GLY A 465 -9.77 -7.22 -35.82
CA GLY A 465 -9.23 -6.72 -37.08
C GLY A 465 -7.80 -6.22 -36.91
N TRP A 466 -7.15 -5.88 -38.03
CA TRP A 466 -5.80 -5.33 -38.02
C TRP A 466 -5.77 -3.94 -37.38
N LYS A 467 -4.91 -3.78 -36.39
CA LYS A 467 -4.71 -2.55 -35.61
C LYS A 467 -3.22 -2.24 -35.50
N SER A 468 -2.89 -1.01 -35.15
CA SER A 468 -1.52 -0.66 -34.82
C SER A 468 -1.08 -1.33 -33.51
N LYS A 469 0.23 -1.55 -33.34
CA LYS A 469 0.82 -2.08 -32.10
C LYS A 469 0.44 -1.24 -30.86
N ALA A 470 0.33 0.08 -31.04
CA ALA A 470 -0.10 1.04 -30.04
C ALA A 470 -1.55 0.78 -29.58
N GLU A 471 -2.48 0.64 -30.52
CA GLU A 471 -3.89 0.32 -30.22
C GLU A 471 -4.01 -1.02 -29.50
N ILE A 472 -3.33 -2.06 -29.97
CA ILE A 472 -3.33 -3.39 -29.32
C ILE A 472 -2.84 -3.30 -27.87
N ARG A 473 -1.75 -2.57 -27.62
CA ARG A 473 -1.24 -2.36 -26.25
C ARG A 473 -2.23 -1.64 -25.35
N SER A 474 -2.94 -0.63 -25.85
CA SER A 474 -3.96 0.07 -25.06
C SER A 474 -5.14 -0.83 -24.66
N MET A 475 -5.38 -1.94 -25.37
CA MET A 475 -6.44 -2.90 -25.02
C MET A 475 -6.11 -3.72 -23.77
N ARG A 476 -4.90 -3.66 -23.21
CA ARG A 476 -4.59 -4.32 -21.93
C ARG A 476 -5.53 -3.88 -20.81
N ASP A 477 -5.85 -2.59 -20.75
CA ASP A 477 -6.81 -2.07 -19.78
C ASP A 477 -8.21 -2.65 -20.02
N PHE A 478 -8.62 -2.86 -21.28
CA PHE A 478 -9.88 -3.55 -21.58
C PHE A 478 -9.90 -4.94 -20.97
N PHE A 479 -8.85 -5.75 -21.11
CA PHE A 479 -8.84 -7.11 -20.55
C PHE A 479 -8.81 -7.13 -19.02
N LEU A 480 -8.06 -6.20 -18.42
CA LEU A 480 -7.93 -6.07 -16.96
C LEU A 480 -9.10 -5.35 -16.28
N SER A 481 -9.97 -4.69 -17.05
CA SER A 481 -11.07 -3.91 -16.49
C SER A 481 -12.07 -4.78 -15.72
N SER A 482 -12.56 -4.30 -14.58
CA SER A 482 -13.66 -4.95 -13.87
C SER A 482 -15.00 -4.76 -14.58
N GLU A 483 -15.16 -3.69 -15.35
CA GLU A 483 -16.40 -3.36 -16.05
C GLU A 483 -16.19 -3.29 -17.55
N LYS A 484 -16.89 -4.16 -18.27
CA LYS A 484 -16.81 -4.30 -19.72
C LYS A 484 -18.22 -4.40 -20.28
N LEU A 485 -18.46 -3.68 -21.35
CA LEU A 485 -19.76 -3.54 -22.00
C LEU A 485 -19.58 -3.68 -23.50
N THR A 486 -20.59 -4.23 -24.17
CA THR A 486 -20.67 -4.23 -25.64
C THR A 486 -21.99 -3.62 -26.09
N LEU A 487 -21.98 -2.94 -27.24
CA LEU A 487 -23.18 -2.31 -27.78
C LEU A 487 -23.98 -3.30 -28.62
N ILE A 488 -25.19 -3.63 -28.19
CA ILE A 488 -26.13 -4.50 -28.91
C ILE A 488 -27.47 -3.77 -29.02
N ASN A 489 -27.95 -3.57 -30.25
CA ASN A 489 -29.24 -2.93 -30.54
C ASN A 489 -29.42 -1.58 -29.80
N GLY A 490 -28.37 -0.75 -29.78
CA GLY A 490 -28.39 0.56 -29.12
C GLY A 490 -28.37 0.52 -27.59
N LYS A 491 -28.04 -0.62 -26.97
CA LYS A 491 -27.92 -0.73 -25.51
C LYS A 491 -26.58 -1.30 -25.10
N TRP A 492 -26.07 -0.86 -23.96
CA TRP A 492 -24.87 -1.41 -23.35
C TRP A 492 -25.19 -2.71 -22.59
N TRP A 493 -24.61 -3.81 -23.04
CA TRP A 493 -24.75 -5.12 -22.41
C TRP A 493 -23.48 -5.48 -21.64
N PRO A 494 -23.58 -5.86 -20.35
CA PRO A 494 -22.42 -6.26 -19.57
C PRO A 494 -21.85 -7.58 -20.08
N ILE A 495 -20.53 -7.61 -20.25
CA ILE A 495 -19.81 -8.77 -20.75
C ILE A 495 -18.66 -9.15 -19.80
N SER A 496 -18.23 -10.40 -19.88
CA SER A 496 -16.95 -10.83 -19.31
C SER A 496 -16.10 -11.47 -20.40
N VAL A 497 -14.79 -11.31 -20.29
CA VAL A 497 -13.82 -11.95 -21.21
C VAL A 497 -13.49 -13.31 -20.61
N SER A 498 -13.72 -14.39 -21.36
CA SER A 498 -13.48 -15.77 -20.91
C SER A 498 -12.08 -16.29 -21.28
N SER A 499 -11.34 -15.58 -22.13
CA SER A 499 -9.98 -15.96 -22.51
C SER A 499 -9.01 -15.92 -21.33
N SER A 500 -8.35 -17.05 -21.03
CA SER A 500 -7.34 -17.17 -19.98
C SER A 500 -5.97 -16.60 -20.37
N SER A 501 -5.68 -16.56 -21.67
CA SER A 501 -4.45 -16.03 -22.25
C SER A 501 -4.76 -15.27 -23.53
N ILE A 502 -3.96 -14.25 -23.83
CA ILE A 502 -4.08 -13.41 -25.03
C ILE A 502 -2.68 -13.25 -25.61
N GLU A 503 -2.50 -13.70 -26.85
CA GLU A 503 -1.26 -13.50 -27.60
C GLU A 503 -1.26 -12.08 -28.16
N GLU A 504 -0.40 -11.22 -27.60
CA GLU A 504 -0.44 -9.78 -27.91
C GLU A 504 0.22 -9.45 -29.26
N PHE A 505 1.40 -10.01 -29.51
CA PHE A 505 2.11 -9.94 -30.79
C PHE A 505 3.21 -11.00 -30.84
N GLU A 506 3.61 -11.35 -32.05
CA GLU A 506 4.77 -12.20 -32.35
C GLU A 506 5.86 -11.33 -32.98
N ASP A 507 7.11 -11.53 -32.56
CA ASP A 507 8.24 -10.78 -33.12
C ASP A 507 8.43 -11.12 -34.61
N GLY A 508 8.60 -10.08 -35.44
CA GLY A 508 8.71 -10.22 -36.90
C GLY A 508 7.39 -10.17 -37.67
N ASN A 509 6.25 -10.07 -36.99
CA ASN A 509 4.94 -9.87 -37.61
C ASN A 509 4.49 -8.41 -37.49
N ASP A 510 4.32 -7.71 -38.61
CA ASP A 510 3.85 -6.31 -38.66
C ASP A 510 2.33 -6.17 -38.68
N LEU A 511 1.60 -7.28 -38.79
CA LEU A 511 0.15 -7.31 -38.78
C LEU A 511 -0.34 -7.75 -37.40
N TYR A 512 -0.87 -6.79 -36.62
CA TYR A 512 -1.32 -7.03 -35.26
C TYR A 512 -2.85 -7.14 -35.19
N ALA A 513 -3.35 -8.24 -34.64
CA ALA A 513 -4.76 -8.44 -34.33
C ALA A 513 -4.88 -9.34 -33.10
N LEU A 514 -5.89 -9.11 -32.26
CA LEU A 514 -6.21 -9.97 -31.12
C LEU A 514 -7.44 -10.80 -31.41
N SER A 515 -7.45 -12.02 -30.88
CA SER A 515 -8.66 -12.83 -30.74
C SER A 515 -8.93 -13.11 -29.28
N PHE A 516 -10.16 -12.86 -28.85
CA PHE A 516 -10.61 -13.11 -27.49
C PHE A 516 -12.06 -13.56 -27.48
N GLU A 517 -12.46 -14.23 -26.41
CA GLU A 517 -13.82 -14.71 -26.21
C GLU A 517 -14.52 -13.87 -25.16
N ILE A 518 -15.77 -13.51 -25.46
CA ILE A 518 -16.66 -12.83 -24.53
C ILE A 518 -17.87 -13.68 -24.23
N LYS A 519 -18.43 -13.51 -23.05
CA LYS A 519 -19.75 -14.00 -22.66
C LYS A 519 -20.59 -12.86 -22.11
N ILE A 520 -21.85 -12.82 -22.48
CA ILE A 520 -22.82 -11.89 -21.90
C ILE A 520 -23.07 -12.31 -20.45
N GLN A 521 -23.11 -11.37 -19.51
CA GLN A 521 -23.29 -11.68 -18.08
C GLN A 521 -24.74 -12.04 -17.72
N HIS A 522 -25.68 -11.95 -18.67
CA HIS A 522 -27.05 -12.41 -18.51
C HIS A 522 -27.13 -13.87 -18.96
N THR A 523 -27.64 -14.74 -18.09
CA THR A 523 -28.02 -16.11 -18.42
C THR A 523 -29.40 -16.10 -19.07
N GLN A 524 -29.55 -16.87 -20.16
CA GLN A 524 -30.86 -17.14 -20.71
C GLN A 524 -31.40 -18.41 -20.05
N GLU A 525 -32.50 -18.25 -19.34
CA GLU A 525 -33.35 -19.35 -18.88
C GLU A 525 -34.42 -19.63 -19.95
N MET A 526 -35.19 -20.71 -19.79
CA MET A 526 -36.22 -21.16 -20.74
C MET A 526 -37.45 -20.22 -20.78
N PHE A 527 -37.23 -18.97 -21.17
CA PHE A 527 -38.26 -17.97 -21.45
C PHE A 527 -38.22 -17.62 -22.94
N PHE A 528 -39.38 -17.32 -23.53
CA PHE A 528 -39.47 -16.90 -24.93
C PHE A 528 -38.72 -15.57 -25.12
N ASP A 529 -37.74 -15.54 -26.02
CA ASP A 529 -37.22 -14.31 -26.61
C ASP A 529 -38.20 -13.88 -27.72
N ASN A 530 -38.80 -12.69 -27.59
CA ASN A 530 -39.62 -12.07 -28.64
C ASN A 530 -38.76 -11.28 -29.64
#